data_AF-A0A9Y4NG58-F1
#
_entry.id   AF-A0A9Y4NG58-F1
#
_cell.length_a   1.000
_cell.length_b   1.000
_cell.length_c   1.000
_cell.angle_alpha   90.00
_cell.angle_beta   90.00
_cell.angle_gamma   90.00
#
_symmetry.space_group_name_H-M   'P 1'
#
loop_
_entity.id
_entity.type
_entity.pdbx_description
1 polymer ?
#
loop_
_entity_poly.entity_id
_entity_poly.type
_entity_poly.pdbx_seq_one_letter_code
_entity_poly.pdbx_strand_id
1 'polypeptide(L)'
;MTVAQSGLSARKQTDKASMLTGTLIYLRCFCLCWFVCVCTVPKDGLKSQAVFDEIRMTYIKELGKAIVKREENASQNWQRFYQLTKLLDSMQEMVEGLLQICFYTFVNKTLSVEFPEMLAEIITNQIPKFKDGSVKPLLFHQK
;
A
#
# COMPACT_ATOMS: atom_id res chain seq x y z
N MET A 1 27.96 39.63 6.19
CA MET A 1 26.67 39.02 6.61
C MET A 1 26.08 38.05 5.58
N THR A 2 26.72 37.79 4.43
CA THR A 2 26.12 37.05 3.30
C THR A 2 26.27 35.51 3.37
N VAL A 3 27.17 34.97 4.20
CA VAL A 3 27.47 33.52 4.26
C VAL A 3 26.47 32.73 5.11
N ALA A 4 25.76 33.38 6.04
CA ALA A 4 24.78 32.70 6.90
C ALA A 4 23.43 32.43 6.19
N GLN A 5 23.05 33.27 5.22
CA GLN A 5 21.80 33.11 4.46
C GLN A 5 21.88 31.98 3.43
N SER A 6 23.04 31.75 2.82
CA SER A 6 23.24 30.65 1.86
C SER A 6 23.21 29.27 2.54
N GLY A 7 23.76 29.15 3.75
CA GLY A 7 23.73 27.91 4.54
C GLY A 7 22.33 27.51 5.03
N LEU A 8 21.45 28.48 5.33
CA LEU A 8 20.07 28.23 5.76
C LEU A 8 19.19 27.75 4.58
N SER A 9 19.44 28.27 3.38
CA SER A 9 18.77 27.86 2.14
C SER A 9 19.20 26.44 1.72
N ALA A 10 20.49 26.13 1.79
CA ALA A 10 21.01 24.79 1.50
C ALA A 10 20.53 23.73 2.52
N ARG A 11 20.41 24.09 3.82
CA ARG A 11 19.79 23.22 4.85
C ARG A 11 18.32 22.94 4.57
N LYS A 12 17.52 23.95 4.22
CA LYS A 12 16.11 23.74 3.81
C LYS A 12 15.98 22.85 2.58
N GLN A 13 16.91 22.94 1.63
CA GLN A 13 16.91 22.12 0.41
C GLN A 13 17.28 20.66 0.71
N THR A 14 18.27 20.44 1.58
CA THR A 14 18.69 19.09 2.03
C THR A 14 17.68 18.44 2.97
N ASP A 15 16.97 19.21 3.81
CA ASP A 15 15.84 18.72 4.60
C ASP A 15 14.65 18.32 3.71
N LYS A 16 14.33 19.10 2.67
CA LYS A 16 13.30 18.72 1.68
C LYS A 16 13.66 17.46 0.89
N ALA A 17 14.92 17.29 0.50
CA ALA A 17 15.39 16.10 -0.19
C ALA A 17 15.41 14.85 0.72
N SER A 18 15.75 15.02 2.00
CA SER A 18 15.70 13.98 3.04
C SER A 18 14.26 13.58 3.38
N MET A 19 13.33 14.54 3.37
CA MET A 19 11.90 14.31 3.55
C MET A 19 11.28 13.61 2.32
N LEU A 20 11.72 13.93 1.10
CA LEU A 20 11.31 13.25 -0.13
C LEU A 20 11.82 11.81 -0.20
N THR A 21 13.07 11.56 0.17
CA THR A 21 13.63 10.20 0.25
C THR A 21 13.00 9.40 1.39
N GLY A 22 12.77 10.01 2.55
CA GLY A 22 11.98 9.42 3.63
C GLY A 22 10.57 9.05 3.17
N THR A 23 9.84 9.97 2.53
CA THR A 23 8.47 9.73 2.03
C THR A 23 8.45 8.62 0.97
N LEU A 24 9.46 8.56 0.09
CA LEU A 24 9.60 7.49 -0.90
C LEU A 24 9.95 6.14 -0.26
N ILE A 25 10.81 6.10 0.77
CA ILE A 25 11.10 4.88 1.55
C ILE A 25 9.86 4.42 2.31
N TYR A 26 9.11 5.35 2.93
CA TYR A 26 7.87 5.04 3.63
C TYR A 26 6.81 4.54 2.66
N LEU A 27 6.63 5.17 1.49
CA LEU A 27 5.71 4.71 0.45
C LEU A 27 6.16 3.37 -0.17
N ARG A 28 7.48 3.11 -0.26
CA ARG A 28 8.06 1.87 -0.77
C ARG A 28 7.85 0.71 0.22
N CYS A 29 8.12 0.93 1.51
CA CYS A 29 7.77 -0.02 2.58
C CYS A 29 6.26 -0.16 2.72
N PHE A 30 5.48 0.91 2.50
CA PHE A 30 4.02 0.85 2.47
C PHE A 30 3.58 -0.03 1.32
N CYS A 31 4.02 0.18 0.08
CA CYS A 31 3.66 -0.65 -1.05
C CYS A 31 4.10 -2.11 -0.88
N LEU A 32 5.31 -2.40 -0.38
CA LEU A 32 5.75 -3.80 -0.18
C LEU A 32 5.06 -4.48 1.01
N CYS A 33 4.96 -3.82 2.16
CA CYS A 33 4.26 -4.39 3.33
C CYS A 33 2.74 -4.43 3.11
N TRP A 34 2.17 -3.51 2.33
CA TRP A 34 0.76 -3.52 1.93
C TRP A 34 0.47 -4.56 0.85
N PHE A 35 1.37 -4.76 -0.13
CA PHE A 35 1.26 -5.88 -1.07
C PHE A 35 1.29 -7.22 -0.33
N VAL A 36 2.18 -7.36 0.65
CA VAL A 36 2.34 -8.61 1.40
C VAL A 36 1.25 -8.78 2.48
N CYS A 37 0.77 -7.71 3.12
CA CYS A 37 -0.24 -7.78 4.19
C CYS A 37 -1.68 -7.54 3.73
N VAL A 38 -1.93 -7.02 2.53
CA VAL A 38 -3.26 -6.58 2.05
C VAL A 38 -3.57 -7.08 0.65
N CYS A 39 -3.18 -8.32 0.34
CA CYS A 39 -3.92 -9.08 -0.64
C CYS A 39 -5.12 -9.72 0.04
N THR A 40 -6.01 -8.92 0.65
CA THR A 40 -7.37 -9.34 1.04
C THR A 40 -7.49 -9.99 2.46
N VAL A 41 -8.56 -9.67 3.19
CA VAL A 41 -8.82 -10.20 4.55
C VAL A 41 -9.91 -11.28 4.46
N PRO A 42 -9.82 -12.40 5.21
CA PRO A 42 -10.90 -13.38 5.25
C PRO A 42 -12.24 -12.72 5.63
N LYS A 43 -13.33 -13.13 5.01
CA LYS A 43 -14.69 -12.65 5.31
C LYS A 43 -15.05 -12.85 6.77
N ASP A 44 -14.56 -13.94 7.37
CA ASP A 44 -14.76 -14.28 8.77
C ASP A 44 -13.84 -13.48 9.73
N GLY A 45 -12.97 -12.63 9.17
CA GLY A 45 -12.00 -11.82 9.91
C GLY A 45 -10.72 -12.57 10.27
N LEU A 46 -9.75 -11.82 10.81
CA LEU A 46 -8.51 -12.38 11.34
C LEU A 46 -8.70 -12.82 12.79
N LYS A 47 -7.94 -13.85 13.21
CA LYS A 47 -7.89 -14.27 14.63
C LYS A 47 -7.58 -13.12 15.59
N SER A 48 -6.83 -12.12 15.13
CA SER A 48 -6.49 -10.91 15.88
C SER A 48 -6.94 -9.65 15.13
N GLN A 49 -8.23 -9.59 14.77
CA GLN A 49 -8.82 -8.47 14.02
C GLN A 49 -8.57 -7.12 14.70
N ALA A 50 -8.66 -7.04 16.03
CA ALA A 50 -8.44 -5.79 16.77
C ALA A 50 -7.01 -5.24 16.58
N VAL A 51 -6.00 -6.12 16.60
CA VAL A 51 -4.60 -5.74 16.37
C VAL A 51 -4.40 -5.28 14.93
N PHE A 52 -5.03 -5.99 13.98
CA PHE A 52 -5.01 -5.60 12.58
C PHE A 52 -5.62 -4.21 12.35
N ASP A 53 -6.78 -3.93 12.96
CA ASP A 53 -7.47 -2.64 12.84
C ASP A 53 -6.68 -1.52 13.52
N GLU A 54 -6.02 -1.78 14.64
CA GLU A 54 -5.15 -0.83 15.32
C GLU A 54 -3.94 -0.46 14.46
N ILE A 55 -3.28 -1.47 13.86
CA ILE A 55 -2.17 -1.27 12.93
C ILE A 55 -2.65 -0.44 11.74
N ARG A 56 -3.78 -0.81 11.12
CA ARG A 56 -4.37 -0.08 9.99
C ARG A 56 -4.67 1.37 10.36
N MET A 57 -5.28 1.61 11.51
CA MET A 57 -5.60 2.94 12.01
C MET A 57 -4.35 3.79 12.24
N THR A 58 -3.30 3.18 12.78
CA THR A 58 -2.02 3.84 13.01
C THR A 58 -1.39 4.28 11.70
N TYR A 59 -1.39 3.43 10.68
CA TYR A 59 -0.90 3.78 9.35
C TYR A 59 -1.67 4.93 8.71
N ILE A 60 -3.01 4.93 8.82
CA ILE A 60 -3.85 6.01 8.29
C ILE A 60 -3.53 7.33 8.98
N LYS A 61 -3.34 7.31 10.30
CA LYS A 61 -2.95 8.50 11.08
C LYS A 61 -1.57 9.02 10.67
N GLU A 62 -0.58 8.14 10.49
CA GLU A 62 0.76 8.56 10.06
C GLU A 62 0.76 9.12 8.62
N LEU A 63 -0.06 8.56 7.72
CA LEU A 63 -0.27 9.13 6.39
C LEU A 63 -0.84 10.55 6.47
N GLY A 64 -1.85 10.77 7.31
CA GLY A 64 -2.42 12.10 7.55
C GLY A 64 -1.38 13.09 8.10
N LYS A 65 -0.59 12.68 9.10
CA LYS A 65 0.49 13.51 9.66
C LYS A 65 1.56 13.87 8.62
N ALA A 66 1.93 12.92 7.75
CA ALA A 66 2.92 13.15 6.71
C ALA A 66 2.46 14.19 5.67
N ILE A 67 1.15 14.20 5.36
CA ILE A 67 0.56 15.20 4.45
C ILE A 67 0.51 16.58 5.10
N VAL A 68 0.04 16.67 6.36
CA VAL A 68 -0.05 17.94 7.09
C VAL A 68 1.33 18.58 7.31
N LYS A 69 2.39 17.77 7.51
CA LYS A 69 3.77 18.28 7.59
C LYS A 69 4.29 18.88 6.28
N ARG A 70 3.64 18.63 5.14
CA ARG A 70 4.10 19.05 3.81
C ARG A 70 3.41 20.32 3.31
N GLU A 71 2.13 20.50 3.60
CA GLU A 71 1.32 21.64 3.17
C GLU A 71 0.65 22.30 4.39
N GLU A 72 0.78 23.61 4.56
CA GLU A 72 0.15 24.35 5.69
C GLU A 72 -1.37 24.56 5.49
N ASN A 73 -1.88 24.37 4.27
CA ASN A 73 -3.28 24.58 3.92
C ASN A 73 -4.14 23.33 4.18
N ALA A 74 -5.05 23.41 5.15
CA ALA A 74 -5.93 22.30 5.54
C ALA A 74 -6.82 21.78 4.38
N SER A 75 -7.30 22.64 3.49
CA SER A 75 -8.12 22.24 2.34
C SER A 75 -7.35 21.42 1.31
N GLN A 76 -6.09 21.80 1.03
CA GLN A 76 -5.21 21.07 0.12
C GLN A 76 -4.74 19.74 0.72
N ASN A 77 -4.54 19.70 2.04
CA ASN A 77 -4.21 18.47 2.76
C ASN A 77 -5.31 17.41 2.62
N TRP A 78 -6.58 17.80 2.74
CA TRP A 78 -7.68 16.86 2.55
C TRP A 78 -7.82 16.36 1.12
N GLN A 79 -7.66 17.24 0.13
CA GLN A 79 -7.67 16.82 -1.27
C GLN A 79 -6.54 15.83 -1.57
N ARG A 80 -5.33 16.12 -1.07
CA ARG A 80 -4.17 15.24 -1.27
C ARG A 80 -4.34 13.89 -0.58
N PHE A 81 -4.89 13.88 0.63
CA PHE A 81 -5.22 12.64 1.33
C PHE A 81 -6.23 11.80 0.53
N TYR A 82 -7.30 12.43 0.04
CA TYR A 82 -8.30 11.76 -0.80
C TYR A 82 -7.72 11.18 -2.09
N GLN A 83 -6.84 11.92 -2.78
CA GLN A 83 -6.18 11.42 -3.99
C GLN A 83 -5.27 10.21 -3.69
N LEU A 84 -4.56 10.24 -2.57
CA LEU A 84 -3.70 9.12 -2.14
C LEU A 84 -4.53 7.89 -1.77
N THR A 85 -5.62 8.03 -1.01
CA THR A 85 -6.50 6.91 -0.68
C THR A 85 -7.23 6.37 -1.91
N LYS A 86 -7.58 7.22 -2.89
CA LYS A 86 -8.10 6.79 -4.20
C LYS A 86 -7.08 5.95 -4.99
N LEU A 87 -5.82 6.39 -5.00
CA LEU A 87 -4.75 5.63 -5.65
C LEU A 87 -4.57 4.25 -4.99
N LEU A 88 -4.63 4.17 -3.66
CA LEU A 88 -4.57 2.90 -2.93
C LEU A 88 -5.72 1.96 -3.30
N ASP A 89 -6.94 2.48 -3.45
CA ASP A 89 -8.08 1.68 -3.92
C ASP A 89 -7.87 1.18 -5.36
N SER A 90 -7.37 2.02 -6.26
CA SER A 90 -7.04 1.58 -7.64
C SER A 90 -5.91 0.55 -7.69
N MET A 91 -4.92 0.65 -6.80
CA MET A 91 -3.87 -0.36 -6.68
C MET A 91 -4.43 -1.72 -6.25
N GLN A 92 -5.44 -1.74 -5.35
CA GLN A 92 -6.10 -2.98 -4.95
C GLN A 92 -6.76 -3.67 -6.14
N GLU A 93 -7.46 -2.92 -7.00
CA GLU A 93 -8.07 -3.47 -8.23
C GLU A 93 -7.02 -4.03 -9.22
N MET A 94 -5.89 -3.33 -9.39
CA MET A 94 -4.80 -3.82 -10.24
C MET A 94 -4.18 -5.12 -9.69
N VAL A 95 -3.98 -5.21 -8.37
CA VAL A 95 -3.43 -6.41 -7.73
C VAL A 95 -4.37 -7.59 -7.88
N GLU A 96 -5.67 -7.39 -7.73
CA GLU A 96 -6.69 -8.40 -8.00
C GLU A 96 -6.58 -8.92 -9.44
N GLY A 97 -6.47 -8.04 -10.44
CA GLY A 97 -6.28 -8.43 -11.84
C GLY A 97 -4.99 -9.22 -12.07
N LEU A 98 -3.88 -8.81 -11.45
CA LEU A 98 -2.60 -9.54 -11.53
C LEU A 98 -2.69 -10.93 -10.91
N LEU A 99 -3.36 -11.07 -9.76
CA LEU A 99 -3.59 -12.36 -9.11
C LEU A 99 -4.46 -13.27 -9.97
N GLN A 100 -5.50 -12.75 -10.64
CA GLN A 100 -6.31 -13.54 -11.56
C GLN A 100 -5.48 -14.09 -12.73
N ILE A 101 -4.61 -13.27 -13.33
CA ILE A 101 -3.70 -13.70 -14.39
C ILE A 101 -2.70 -14.74 -13.87
N CYS A 102 -2.18 -14.54 -12.65
CA CYS A 102 -1.27 -15.48 -11.99
C CYS A 102 -1.94 -16.85 -11.77
N PHE A 103 -3.16 -16.87 -11.23
CA PHE A 103 -3.94 -18.09 -11.01
C PHE A 103 -4.30 -18.78 -12.33
N TYR A 104 -4.69 -18.02 -13.34
CA TYR A 104 -4.96 -18.55 -14.67
C TYR A 104 -3.73 -19.26 -15.25
N THR A 105 -2.57 -18.63 -15.16
CA THR A 105 -1.31 -19.18 -15.66
C THR A 105 -0.86 -20.39 -14.85
N PHE A 106 -1.07 -20.38 -13.53
CA PHE A 106 -0.72 -21.50 -12.64
C PHE A 106 -1.53 -22.77 -12.93
N VAL A 107 -2.84 -22.60 -13.17
CA VAL A 107 -3.77 -23.69 -13.52
C VAL A 107 -3.55 -24.15 -14.97
N ASN A 108 -3.30 -23.21 -15.88
CA ASN A 108 -3.13 -23.51 -17.29
C ASN A 108 -1.68 -23.92 -17.61
N LYS A 109 -1.39 -25.21 -17.44
CA LYS A 109 -0.06 -25.80 -17.70
C LYS A 109 0.40 -25.73 -19.17
N THR A 110 -0.48 -25.36 -20.11
CA THR A 110 -0.10 -25.21 -21.52
C THR A 110 0.85 -24.03 -21.77
N LEU A 111 0.91 -23.08 -20.84
CA LEU A 111 1.72 -21.86 -20.96
C LEU A 111 3.21 -22.08 -20.61
N SER A 112 3.62 -23.31 -20.23
CA SER A 112 5.02 -23.66 -19.89
C SER A 112 5.67 -22.71 -18.86
N VAL A 113 4.87 -22.12 -17.97
CA VAL A 113 5.35 -21.26 -16.90
C VAL A 113 5.66 -22.10 -15.68
N GLU A 114 6.93 -22.10 -15.26
CA GLU A 114 7.37 -22.75 -14.04
C GLU A 114 7.20 -21.82 -12.84
N PHE A 115 6.67 -22.38 -11.76
CA PHE A 115 6.51 -21.67 -10.49
C PHE A 115 7.43 -22.30 -9.45
N PRO A 116 8.23 -21.51 -8.72
CA PRO A 116 8.97 -21.95 -7.55
C PRO A 116 8.05 -22.61 -6.51
N GLU A 117 8.57 -23.60 -5.77
CA GLU A 117 7.81 -24.40 -4.80
C GLU A 117 7.03 -23.55 -3.78
N MET A 118 7.69 -22.55 -3.20
CA MET A 118 7.07 -21.62 -2.24
C MET A 118 5.90 -20.84 -2.86
N LEU A 119 6.04 -20.39 -4.12
CA LEU A 119 4.96 -19.68 -4.80
C LEU A 119 3.82 -20.63 -5.17
N ALA A 120 4.12 -21.85 -5.57
CA ALA A 120 3.11 -22.86 -5.86
C ALA A 120 2.27 -23.21 -4.62
N GLU A 121 2.90 -23.33 -3.45
CA GLU A 121 2.20 -23.57 -2.17
C GLU A 121 1.29 -22.40 -1.81
N ILE A 122 1.80 -21.17 -1.90
CA ILE A 122 1.01 -19.96 -1.62
C ILE A 122 -0.19 -19.87 -2.58
N ILE A 123 0.03 -20.03 -3.88
CA ILE A 123 -1.02 -19.93 -4.90
C ILE A 123 -2.09 -21.02 -4.70
N THR A 124 -1.67 -22.25 -4.41
CA THR A 124 -2.59 -23.38 -4.15
C THR A 124 -3.49 -23.11 -2.95
N ASN A 125 -2.95 -22.49 -1.88
CA ASN A 125 -3.70 -22.12 -0.70
C ASN A 125 -4.63 -20.90 -0.90
N GLN A 126 -4.35 -20.04 -1.89
CA GLN A 126 -5.09 -18.79 -2.14
C GLN A 126 -6.19 -18.93 -3.19
N ILE A 127 -6.01 -19.76 -4.22
CA ILE A 127 -7.02 -20.00 -5.27
C ILE A 127 -8.42 -20.34 -4.70
N PRO A 128 -8.58 -21.31 -3.78
CA PRO A 128 -9.90 -21.65 -3.26
C PRO A 128 -10.53 -20.48 -2.51
N LYS A 129 -9.74 -19.73 -1.71
CA LYS A 129 -10.19 -18.55 -0.95
C LYS A 129 -10.64 -17.39 -1.84
N PHE A 130 -10.07 -17.30 -3.03
CA PHE A 130 -10.46 -16.30 -4.00
C PHE A 130 -11.74 -16.72 -4.74
N LYS A 131 -11.87 -18.01 -5.08
CA LYS A 131 -13.02 -18.57 -5.83
C LYS A 131 -14.31 -18.65 -5.01
N ASP A 132 -14.24 -18.98 -3.73
CA ASP A 132 -15.39 -18.97 -2.82
C ASP A 132 -15.79 -17.55 -2.38
N GLY A 133 -15.00 -16.55 -2.80
CA GLY A 133 -15.16 -15.17 -2.40
C GLY A 133 -14.97 -14.98 -0.90
N SER A 134 -14.29 -15.89 -0.19
CA SER A 134 -14.04 -15.82 1.26
C SER A 134 -13.06 -14.71 1.62
N VAL A 135 -12.62 -13.90 0.66
CA VAL A 135 -11.77 -12.76 0.93
C VAL A 135 -12.40 -11.45 0.49
N LYS A 136 -12.21 -10.41 1.29
CA LYS A 136 -12.74 -9.07 1.07
C LYS A 136 -11.61 -8.06 0.84
N PRO A 137 -11.65 -7.27 -0.25
CA PRO A 137 -10.71 -6.17 -0.44
C PRO A 137 -10.95 -5.08 0.60
N LEU A 138 -9.86 -4.51 1.12
CA LEU A 138 -9.92 -3.41 2.06
C LEU A 138 -9.81 -2.09 1.31
N LEU A 139 -10.97 -1.52 0.99
CA LEU A 139 -11.08 -0.23 0.33
C LEU A 139 -11.23 0.90 1.35
N PHE A 140 -10.70 2.07 1.00
CA PHE A 140 -10.93 3.33 1.70
C PHE A 140 -12.26 3.96 1.31
N HIS A 141 -12.64 3.86 0.04
CA HIS A 141 -13.90 4.37 -0.47
C HIS A 141 -14.77 3.20 -0.93
N GLN A 142 -16.03 3.19 -0.48
CA GLN A 142 -17.01 2.27 -1.05
C GLN A 142 -17.28 2.67 -2.51
N LYS A 143 -17.56 1.66 -3.35
CA LYS A 143 -18.00 1.87 -4.72
C LYS A 143 -19.42 2.43 -4.77
#